data_AF-A0A661TET1-F1
#
_entry.id   AF-A0A661TET1-F1
#
_cell.length_a   1.000
_cell.length_b   1.000
_cell.length_c   1.000
_cell.angle_alpha   90.00
_cell.angle_beta   90.00
_cell.angle_gamma   90.00
#
_symmetry.space_group_name_H-M   'P 1'
#
loop_
_entity.id
_entity.type
_entity.pdbx_description
1 polymer ?
#
loop_
_entity_poly.entity_id
_entity_poly.type
_entity_poly.pdbx_seq_one_letter_code
_entity_poly.pdbx_strand_id
1 'polypeptide(L)'
;MVDLMIPALDELFSRGYLSRLDLHFARTVGRLAGEENDAVLLAAALCSRFISKGHVCVDLNTLAGRPVIVNDGELPGARWPAAPHWSAAVQASPLTGGRDRAGPLVLDPGGRLYLARYWHYQQSLVRALLERAGHQEKNMDADLLEKGLDRMFPASPGLSGPDMQRVAAKVSLGRRLTVISGGPGTGKTSTVVKILALAVEQAMNAGSEIPHILMAAPTGKAAARLREAVIKAKTATGTGALVCSDAVSAHIPEEAATIHRILG
;
A
#
# COMPACT_ATOMS: atom_id res chain seq x y z
N MET A 1 -7.68 -37.88 27.74
CA MET A 1 -6.93 -37.04 26.79
C MET A 1 -7.90 -36.71 25.68
N VAL A 2 -8.26 -35.45 25.50
CA VAL A 2 -9.06 -35.06 24.32
C VAL A 2 -8.10 -35.08 23.14
N ASP A 3 -8.28 -36.01 22.20
CA ASP A 3 -7.47 -36.05 20.99
C ASP A 3 -7.62 -34.71 20.26
N LEU A 4 -6.50 -34.00 20.12
CA LEU A 4 -6.46 -32.71 19.45
C LEU A 4 -6.66 -32.94 17.95
N MET A 5 -7.76 -32.43 17.41
CA MET A 5 -8.17 -32.66 16.03
C MET A 5 -7.95 -31.41 15.18
N ILE A 6 -7.45 -31.60 13.96
CA ILE A 6 -7.44 -30.54 12.94
C ILE A 6 -8.89 -30.35 12.49
N PRO A 7 -9.43 -29.12 12.49
CA PRO A 7 -10.82 -28.89 12.11
C PRO A 7 -11.06 -29.22 10.63
N ALA A 8 -12.14 -29.95 10.35
CA ALA A 8 -12.54 -30.24 8.97
C ALA A 8 -13.11 -29.00 8.29
N LEU A 9 -12.88 -28.87 6.97
CA LEU A 9 -13.38 -27.73 6.18
C LEU A 9 -14.92 -27.61 6.23
N ASP A 10 -15.64 -28.73 6.18
CA ASP A 10 -17.11 -28.75 6.22
C ASP A 10 -17.65 -28.33 7.60
N GLU A 11 -16.93 -28.64 8.67
CA GLU A 11 -17.30 -28.20 10.02
C GLU A 11 -17.13 -26.68 10.13
N LEU A 12 -16.01 -26.14 9.68
CA LEU A 12 -15.78 -24.69 9.67
C LEU A 12 -16.78 -23.96 8.76
N PHE A 13 -17.20 -24.57 7.65
CA PHE A 13 -18.23 -24.02 6.78
C PHE A 13 -19.61 -24.05 7.43
N SER A 14 -20.02 -25.18 8.03
CA SER A 14 -21.34 -25.30 8.67
C SER A 14 -21.51 -24.37 9.87
N ARG A 15 -20.40 -24.07 10.58
CA ARG A 15 -20.32 -23.07 11.66
C ARG A 15 -20.18 -21.62 11.17
N GLY A 16 -20.24 -21.38 9.86
CA GLY A 16 -20.13 -20.05 9.26
C GLY A 16 -18.75 -19.39 9.39
N TYR A 17 -17.71 -20.14 9.79
CA TYR A 17 -16.35 -19.62 9.82
C TYR A 17 -15.75 -19.54 8.42
N LEU A 18 -15.97 -20.53 7.55
CA LEU A 18 -15.59 -20.43 6.13
C LEU A 18 -16.80 -20.00 5.31
N SER A 19 -16.57 -19.15 4.31
CA SER A 19 -17.58 -18.86 3.28
C SER A 19 -17.63 -19.99 2.25
N ARG A 20 -18.68 -19.98 1.42
CA ARG A 20 -18.80 -20.90 0.29
C ARG A 20 -17.64 -20.76 -0.69
N LEU A 21 -17.14 -19.53 -0.89
CA LEU A 21 -15.97 -19.25 -1.72
C LEU A 21 -14.73 -19.92 -1.14
N ASP A 22 -14.47 -19.79 0.16
CA ASP A 22 -13.28 -20.34 0.81
C ASP A 22 -13.23 -21.87 0.70
N LEU A 23 -14.38 -22.52 0.97
CA LEU A 23 -14.53 -23.97 0.88
C LEU A 23 -14.30 -24.49 -0.55
N HIS A 24 -14.98 -23.90 -1.53
CA HIS A 24 -14.85 -24.35 -2.92
C HIS A 24 -13.51 -23.97 -3.53
N PHE A 25 -12.91 -22.84 -3.14
CA PHE A 25 -11.57 -22.48 -3.54
C PHE A 25 -10.59 -23.57 -3.13
N ALA A 26 -10.53 -23.91 -1.82
CA ALA A 26 -9.62 -24.92 -1.29
C ALA A 26 -9.81 -26.29 -1.97
N ARG A 27 -11.06 -26.76 -2.07
CA ARG A 27 -11.37 -28.03 -2.74
C ARG A 27 -10.99 -28.04 -4.22
N THR A 28 -11.24 -26.93 -4.92
CA THR A 28 -10.97 -26.84 -6.35
C THR A 28 -9.48 -26.81 -6.63
N VAL A 29 -8.71 -26.00 -5.90
CA VAL A 29 -7.25 -25.97 -6.08
C VAL A 29 -6.63 -27.30 -5.66
N GLY A 30 -7.11 -27.90 -4.57
CA GLY A 30 -6.70 -29.24 -4.13
C GLY A 30 -6.89 -30.30 -5.21
N ARG A 31 -8.11 -30.42 -5.74
CA ARG A 31 -8.44 -31.34 -6.83
C ARG A 31 -7.61 -31.09 -8.10
N LEU A 32 -7.38 -29.84 -8.47
CA LEU A 32 -6.60 -29.50 -9.68
C LEU A 32 -5.11 -29.81 -9.53
N ALA A 33 -4.58 -29.77 -8.31
CA ALA A 33 -3.17 -30.05 -8.02
C ALA A 33 -2.91 -31.47 -7.52
N GLY A 34 -3.94 -32.27 -7.26
CA GLY A 34 -3.82 -33.58 -6.63
C GLY A 34 -3.38 -33.50 -5.16
N GLU A 35 -3.76 -32.43 -4.45
CA GLU A 35 -3.48 -32.26 -3.02
C GLU A 35 -4.65 -32.80 -2.18
N GLU A 36 -4.33 -33.69 -1.25
CA GLU A 36 -5.29 -34.38 -0.36
C GLU A 36 -5.03 -34.08 1.12
N ASN A 37 -3.93 -33.39 1.46
CA ASN A 37 -3.60 -33.08 2.84
C ASN A 37 -4.52 -32.00 3.42
N ASP A 38 -5.34 -32.40 4.40
CA ASP A 38 -6.31 -31.50 5.06
C ASP A 38 -5.68 -30.24 5.66
N ALA A 39 -4.47 -30.31 6.21
CA ALA A 39 -3.79 -29.14 6.75
C ALA A 39 -3.44 -28.13 5.64
N VAL A 40 -3.08 -28.62 4.45
CA VAL A 40 -2.79 -27.78 3.29
C VAL A 40 -4.08 -27.17 2.73
N LEU A 41 -5.13 -27.97 2.56
CA LEU A 41 -6.43 -27.47 2.10
C LEU A 41 -7.04 -26.45 3.07
N LEU A 42 -6.82 -26.65 4.37
CA LEU A 42 -7.17 -25.68 5.42
C LEU A 42 -6.40 -24.38 5.26
N ALA A 43 -5.09 -24.44 5.00
CA ALA A 43 -4.29 -23.25 4.76
C ALA A 43 -4.77 -22.48 3.50
N ALA A 44 -5.12 -23.19 2.43
CA ALA A 44 -5.69 -22.61 1.22
C ALA A 44 -7.03 -21.90 1.49
N ALA A 45 -7.94 -22.54 2.24
CA ALA A 45 -9.23 -21.95 2.64
C ALA A 45 -9.03 -20.69 3.49
N LEU A 46 -8.11 -20.73 4.45
CA LEU A 46 -7.77 -19.56 5.28
C LEU A 46 -7.18 -18.42 4.45
N CYS A 47 -6.36 -18.71 3.45
CA CYS A 47 -5.82 -17.67 2.56
C CYS A 47 -6.95 -16.93 1.82
N SER A 48 -7.92 -17.66 1.25
CA SER A 48 -9.13 -17.08 0.64
C SER A 48 -9.92 -16.23 1.64
N ARG A 49 -10.16 -16.76 2.84
CA ARG A 49 -10.91 -16.08 3.90
C ARG A 49 -10.25 -14.78 4.31
N PHE A 50 -8.96 -14.79 4.61
CA PHE A 50 -8.24 -13.62 5.09
C PHE A 50 -8.20 -12.52 4.02
N ILE A 51 -8.12 -12.88 2.74
CA ILE A 51 -8.24 -11.93 1.64
C ILE A 51 -9.60 -11.26 1.58
N SER A 52 -10.70 -12.02 1.76
CA SER A 52 -12.04 -11.43 1.82
C SER A 52 -12.21 -10.44 2.99
N LYS A 53 -11.38 -10.57 4.04
CA LYS A 53 -11.32 -9.67 5.20
C LYS A 53 -10.35 -8.50 5.02
N GLY A 54 -9.73 -8.35 3.85
CA GLY A 54 -8.80 -7.26 3.54
C GLY A 54 -7.34 -7.52 3.91
N HIS A 55 -6.98 -8.72 4.34
CA HIS A 55 -5.57 -9.11 4.51
C HIS A 55 -4.95 -9.50 3.16
N VAL A 56 -3.62 -9.33 3.02
CA VAL A 56 -2.89 -9.73 1.81
C VAL A 56 -2.43 -11.19 1.88
N CYS A 57 -2.24 -11.71 3.09
CA CYS A 57 -1.81 -13.07 3.39
C CYS A 57 -2.37 -13.53 4.74
N VAL A 58 -2.17 -14.81 5.04
CA VAL A 58 -2.36 -15.37 6.37
C VAL A 58 -1.01 -15.75 6.97
N ASP A 59 -0.73 -15.30 8.19
CA ASP A 59 0.46 -15.72 8.93
C ASP A 59 0.13 -17.01 9.70
N LEU A 60 0.64 -18.14 9.21
CA LEU A 60 0.36 -19.46 9.80
C LEU A 60 0.90 -19.58 11.22
N ASN A 61 2.00 -18.90 11.55
CA ASN A 61 2.61 -18.92 12.89
C ASN A 61 1.69 -18.27 13.93
N THR A 62 0.93 -17.24 13.52
CA THR A 62 -0.02 -16.58 14.44
C THR A 62 -1.24 -17.43 14.77
N LEU A 63 -1.57 -18.43 13.94
CA LEU A 63 -2.70 -19.32 14.15
C LEU A 63 -2.28 -20.64 14.78
N ALA A 64 -1.10 -21.14 14.41
CA ALA A 64 -0.63 -22.47 14.74
C ALA A 64 -0.80 -22.88 16.21
N GLY A 65 -1.37 -24.07 16.43
CA GLY A 65 -1.60 -24.65 17.75
C GLY A 65 -2.63 -23.93 18.63
N ARG A 66 -3.15 -22.78 18.19
CA ARG A 66 -4.20 -22.06 18.94
C ARG A 66 -5.55 -22.77 18.81
N PRO A 67 -6.44 -22.59 19.80
CA PRO A 67 -7.81 -23.02 19.67
C PRO A 67 -8.50 -22.41 18.44
N VAL A 68 -9.40 -23.17 17.86
CA VAL A 68 -10.21 -22.72 16.72
C VAL A 68 -11.40 -21.95 17.28
N ILE A 69 -11.47 -20.65 17.02
CA ILE A 69 -12.59 -19.81 17.43
C ILE A 69 -13.43 -19.49 16.20
N VAL A 70 -14.68 -19.96 16.21
CA VAL A 70 -15.69 -19.71 15.17
C VAL A 70 -16.72 -18.69 15.65
N ASN A 71 -17.73 -18.36 14.84
CA ASN A 71 -18.69 -17.31 15.18
C ASN A 71 -19.46 -17.62 16.48
N ASP A 72 -19.73 -18.90 16.75
CA ASP A 72 -20.48 -19.37 17.92
C ASP A 72 -19.59 -19.71 19.13
N GLY A 73 -18.30 -19.34 19.09
CA GLY A 73 -17.33 -19.58 20.17
C GLY A 73 -16.18 -20.52 19.81
N GLU A 74 -15.47 -20.98 20.84
CA GLU A 74 -14.39 -21.96 20.67
C GLU A 74 -14.96 -23.32 20.24
N LEU A 75 -14.33 -23.93 19.23
CA LEU A 75 -14.66 -25.26 18.76
C LEU A 75 -13.97 -26.31 19.67
N PRO A 76 -14.71 -27.05 20.50
CA PRO A 76 -14.11 -27.89 21.54
C PRO A 76 -13.17 -28.96 20.98
N GLY A 77 -11.94 -29.02 21.49
CA GLY A 77 -10.94 -30.01 21.07
C GLY A 77 -10.25 -29.71 19.73
N ALA A 78 -10.73 -28.72 18.97
CA ALA A 78 -10.15 -28.35 17.69
C ALA A 78 -9.01 -27.33 17.85
N ARG A 79 -7.88 -27.61 17.20
CA ARG A 79 -6.74 -26.69 17.13
C ARG A 79 -6.26 -26.52 15.71
N TRP A 80 -5.72 -25.35 15.42
CA TRP A 80 -4.97 -25.16 14.18
C TRP A 80 -3.73 -26.07 14.18
N PRO A 81 -3.29 -26.58 13.01
CA PRO A 81 -2.08 -27.40 12.93
C PRO A 81 -0.85 -26.69 13.54
N ALA A 82 0.07 -27.46 14.12
CA ALA A 82 1.28 -26.91 14.73
C ALA A 82 2.23 -26.29 13.68
N ALA A 83 2.88 -25.16 14.01
CA ALA A 83 3.57 -24.31 13.04
C ALA A 83 4.62 -25.03 12.16
N PRO A 84 5.55 -25.84 12.73
CA PRO A 84 6.57 -26.50 11.92
C PRO A 84 5.97 -27.52 10.96
N HIS A 85 5.02 -28.34 11.43
CA HIS A 85 4.36 -29.35 10.61
C HIS A 85 3.45 -28.73 9.55
N TRP A 86 2.74 -27.65 9.90
CA TRP A 86 1.83 -26.97 8.99
C TRP A 86 2.59 -26.32 7.84
N SER A 87 3.63 -25.54 8.17
CA SER A 87 4.42 -24.84 7.17
C SER A 87 5.18 -25.83 6.28
N ALA A 88 5.75 -26.89 6.86
CA ALA A 88 6.41 -27.95 6.08
C ALA A 88 5.45 -28.67 5.13
N ALA A 89 4.23 -29.00 5.58
CA ALA A 89 3.22 -29.62 4.73
C ALA A 89 2.82 -28.70 3.58
N VAL A 90 2.59 -27.41 3.85
CA VAL A 90 2.26 -26.42 2.80
C VAL A 90 3.43 -26.25 1.83
N GLN A 91 4.67 -26.17 2.31
CA GLN A 91 5.85 -26.02 1.46
C GLN A 91 6.11 -27.24 0.56
N ALA A 92 5.80 -28.44 1.04
CA ALA A 92 5.92 -29.67 0.25
C ALA A 92 4.77 -29.86 -0.75
N SER A 93 3.69 -29.07 -0.62
CA SER A 93 2.49 -29.20 -1.46
C SER A 93 2.73 -28.74 -2.89
N PRO A 94 2.17 -29.46 -3.90
CA PRO A 94 2.11 -28.97 -5.27
C PRO A 94 1.38 -27.61 -5.41
N LEU A 95 0.58 -27.21 -4.43
CA LEU A 95 -0.09 -25.90 -4.41
C LEU A 95 0.86 -24.72 -4.23
N THR A 96 2.05 -24.93 -3.66
CA THR A 96 3.09 -23.87 -3.59
C THR A 96 4.01 -23.85 -4.81
N GLY A 97 3.75 -24.76 -5.76
CA GLY A 97 4.55 -24.93 -6.96
C GLY A 97 5.55 -26.07 -6.82
N GLY A 98 6.15 -26.43 -7.96
CA GLY A 98 7.27 -27.38 -8.03
C GLY A 98 8.54 -26.67 -8.50
N ARG A 99 9.61 -27.43 -8.74
CA ARG A 99 10.88 -26.90 -9.28
C ARG A 99 10.69 -26.11 -10.59
N ASP A 100 9.69 -26.50 -11.39
CA ASP A 100 9.51 -25.99 -12.77
C ASP A 100 8.17 -25.25 -13.00
N ARG A 101 7.33 -25.08 -11.97
CA ARG A 101 6.00 -24.45 -12.13
C ARG A 101 5.59 -23.68 -10.88
N ALA A 102 5.16 -22.43 -11.09
CA ALA A 102 4.56 -21.63 -10.02
C ALA A 102 3.19 -22.21 -9.59
N GLY A 103 2.99 -22.34 -8.28
CA GLY A 103 1.73 -22.77 -7.69
C GLY A 103 0.72 -21.63 -7.47
N PRO A 104 -0.55 -21.95 -7.20
CA PRO A 104 -1.56 -20.96 -6.83
C PRO A 104 -1.32 -20.30 -5.46
N LEU A 105 -0.48 -20.91 -4.60
CA LEU A 105 -0.09 -20.40 -3.29
C LEU A 105 1.40 -20.08 -3.26
N VAL A 106 1.80 -19.17 -2.37
CA VAL A 106 3.21 -18.87 -2.08
C VAL A 106 3.38 -18.81 -0.56
N LEU A 107 4.25 -19.65 -0.02
CA LEU A 107 4.67 -19.58 1.38
C LEU A 107 6.02 -18.86 1.45
N ASP A 108 6.09 -17.76 2.19
CA ASP A 108 7.34 -17.05 2.40
C ASP A 108 8.15 -17.63 3.58
N PRO A 109 9.45 -17.28 3.72
CA PRO A 109 10.29 -17.77 4.82
C PRO A 109 9.81 -17.36 6.23
N GLY A 110 8.91 -16.37 6.33
CA GLY A 110 8.32 -15.92 7.59
C GLY A 110 7.09 -16.72 8.01
N GLY A 111 6.67 -17.73 7.24
CA GLY A 111 5.46 -18.51 7.50
C GLY A 111 4.16 -17.82 7.05
N ARG A 112 4.26 -16.82 6.16
CA ARG A 112 3.09 -16.14 5.59
C ARG A 112 2.70 -16.78 4.27
N LEU A 113 1.45 -17.21 4.19
CA LEU A 113 0.86 -17.85 3.02
C LEU A 113 0.01 -16.85 2.22
N TYR A 114 0.33 -16.75 0.93
CA TYR A 114 -0.30 -15.84 -0.02
C TYR A 114 -1.01 -16.63 -1.12
N LEU A 115 -2.07 -16.06 -1.70
CA LEU A 115 -2.43 -16.38 -3.06
C LEU A 115 -1.38 -15.77 -4.00
N ALA A 116 -0.91 -16.54 -4.98
CA ALA A 116 0.19 -16.15 -5.87
C ALA A 116 -0.01 -14.78 -6.54
N ARG A 117 -1.26 -14.43 -6.87
CA ARG A 117 -1.63 -13.11 -7.41
C ARG A 117 -1.26 -11.97 -6.44
N TYR A 118 -1.60 -12.10 -5.17
CA TYR A 118 -1.36 -11.06 -4.15
C TYR A 118 0.12 -11.00 -3.77
N TRP A 119 0.81 -12.15 -3.76
CA TRP A 119 2.27 -12.18 -3.66
C TRP A 119 2.92 -11.38 -4.80
N HIS A 120 2.51 -11.62 -6.05
CA HIS A 120 3.04 -10.89 -7.20
C HIS A 120 2.76 -9.38 -7.10
N TYR A 121 1.55 -8.99 -6.69
CA TYR A 121 1.25 -7.56 -6.43
C TYR A 121 2.16 -6.95 -5.38
N GLN A 122 2.41 -7.66 -4.27
CA GLN A 122 3.32 -7.20 -3.24
C GLN A 122 4.76 -7.06 -3.76
N GLN A 123 5.28 -8.06 -4.49
CA GLN A 123 6.64 -8.02 -5.02
C GLN A 123 6.82 -6.91 -6.05
N SER A 124 5.86 -6.75 -6.96
CA SER A 124 5.84 -5.67 -7.94
C SER A 124 5.80 -4.30 -7.27
N LEU A 125 4.98 -4.13 -6.23
CA LEU A 125 4.93 -2.89 -5.44
C LEU A 125 6.27 -2.61 -4.74
N VAL A 126 6.82 -3.59 -4.02
CA VAL A 126 8.09 -3.45 -3.28
C VAL A 126 9.22 -3.07 -4.23
N ARG A 127 9.37 -3.78 -5.34
CA ARG A 127 10.37 -3.48 -6.36
C ARG A 127 10.23 -2.04 -6.86
N ALA A 128 9.02 -1.65 -7.23
CA ALA A 128 8.75 -0.34 -7.80
C ALA A 128 8.93 0.80 -6.77
N LEU A 129 8.71 0.55 -5.48
CA LEU A 129 8.99 1.51 -4.40
C LEU A 129 10.49 1.64 -4.15
N LEU A 130 11.22 0.52 -4.03
CA LEU A 130 12.66 0.52 -3.78
C LEU A 130 13.43 1.16 -4.92
N GLU A 131 13.06 0.85 -6.17
CA GLU A 131 13.63 1.47 -7.37
C GLU A 131 13.50 2.99 -7.30
N ARG A 132 12.29 3.51 -7.04
CA ARG A 132 12.08 4.97 -6.96
C ARG A 132 12.75 5.60 -5.73
N ALA A 133 12.74 4.94 -4.57
CA ALA A 133 13.33 5.47 -3.35
C ALA A 133 14.87 5.56 -3.40
N GLY A 134 15.51 4.68 -4.17
CA GLY A 134 16.96 4.66 -4.38
C GLY A 134 17.49 5.81 -5.26
N HIS A 135 16.62 6.49 -6.00
CA HIS A 135 17.02 7.59 -6.88
C HIS A 135 17.04 8.94 -6.14
N GLN A 136 18.14 9.67 -6.32
CA GLN A 136 18.31 11.07 -5.92
C GLN A 136 18.44 11.95 -7.15
N GLU A 137 17.79 13.12 -7.11
CA GLU A 137 17.93 14.12 -8.16
C GLU A 137 19.27 14.85 -8.00
N LYS A 138 20.06 14.85 -9.08
CA LYS A 138 21.45 15.37 -9.07
C LYS A 138 21.56 16.80 -9.60
N ASN A 139 20.57 17.26 -10.35
CA ASN A 139 20.64 18.52 -11.09
C ASN A 139 19.81 19.64 -10.42
N MET A 140 19.71 19.61 -9.10
CA MET A 140 18.93 20.58 -8.33
C MET A 140 19.80 21.77 -7.93
N ASP A 141 19.35 22.98 -8.25
CA ASP A 141 19.98 24.22 -7.81
C ASP A 141 19.60 24.48 -6.34
N ALA A 142 20.57 24.29 -5.44
CA ALA A 142 20.37 24.41 -4.00
C ALA A 142 20.04 25.84 -3.56
N ASP A 143 20.65 26.84 -4.18
CA ASP A 143 20.44 28.24 -3.82
C ASP A 143 19.06 28.71 -4.27
N LEU A 144 18.65 28.32 -5.48
CA LEU A 144 17.29 28.57 -5.96
C LEU A 144 16.26 27.87 -5.09
N LEU A 145 16.53 26.63 -4.68
CA LEU A 145 15.63 25.88 -3.81
C LEU A 145 15.44 26.57 -2.46
N GLU A 146 16.51 26.96 -1.77
CA GLU A 146 16.39 27.62 -0.46
C GLU A 146 15.65 28.96 -0.57
N LYS A 147 15.93 29.76 -1.61
CA LYS A 147 15.16 30.99 -1.89
C LYS A 147 13.68 30.71 -2.13
N GLY A 148 13.37 29.66 -2.89
CA GLY A 148 12.00 29.21 -3.12
C GLY A 148 11.30 28.77 -1.83
N LEU A 149 11.99 28.01 -0.98
CA LEU A 149 11.49 27.56 0.31
C LEU A 149 11.23 28.73 1.26
N ASP A 150 12.10 29.74 1.30
CA ASP A 150 11.93 30.94 2.13
C ASP A 150 10.68 31.74 1.74
N ARG A 151 10.42 31.87 0.44
CA ARG A 151 9.21 32.55 -0.07
C ARG A 151 7.94 31.74 0.20
N MET A 152 7.99 30.42 0.03
CA MET A 152 6.81 29.56 0.12
C MET A 152 6.47 29.12 1.55
N PHE A 153 7.45 29.08 2.44
CA PHE A 153 7.35 28.64 3.83
C PHE A 153 8.03 29.67 4.75
N PRO A 154 7.47 30.89 4.85
CA PRO A 154 8.03 31.93 5.71
C PRO A 154 7.97 31.48 7.18
N ALA A 155 8.97 31.90 7.95
CA ALA A 155 9.06 31.57 9.37
C ALA A 155 7.80 32.01 10.11
N SER A 156 7.11 31.05 10.76
CA SER A 156 5.94 31.35 11.59
C SER A 156 6.37 31.59 13.03
N PRO A 157 6.08 32.75 13.65
CA PRO A 157 6.55 33.14 14.99
C PRO A 157 6.11 32.27 16.19
N GLY A 158 5.46 31.13 15.95
CA GLY A 158 4.94 30.24 17.01
C GLY A 158 5.28 28.76 16.81
N LEU A 159 6.14 28.41 15.86
CA LEU A 159 6.56 27.02 15.64
C LEU A 159 7.60 26.61 16.69
N SER A 160 7.24 25.66 17.55
CA SER A 160 8.16 24.97 18.45
C SER A 160 8.88 23.83 17.72
N GLY A 161 9.80 24.17 16.82
CA GLY A 161 10.63 23.21 16.08
C GLY A 161 10.71 23.48 14.57
N PRO A 162 11.33 22.56 13.80
CA PRO A 162 11.45 22.71 12.35
C PRO A 162 10.06 22.69 11.69
N ASP A 163 9.87 23.56 10.69
CA ASP A 163 8.67 23.51 9.85
C ASP A 163 8.68 22.22 9.01
N MET A 164 7.89 21.24 9.43
CA MET A 164 7.80 19.95 8.75
C MET A 164 7.24 20.05 7.33
N GLN A 165 6.47 21.10 6.99
CA GLN A 165 6.04 21.33 5.61
C GLN A 165 7.20 21.80 4.73
N ARG A 166 8.04 22.70 5.25
CA ARG A 166 9.30 23.11 4.58
C ARG A 166 10.23 21.91 4.38
N VAL A 167 10.40 21.09 5.41
CA VAL A 167 11.21 19.85 5.34
C VAL A 167 10.64 18.90 4.29
N ALA A 168 9.33 18.66 4.30
CA ALA A 168 8.68 17.82 3.30
C ALA A 168 8.90 18.34 1.88
N ALA A 169 8.86 19.67 1.68
CA ALA A 169 9.11 20.26 0.38
C ALA A 169 10.55 20.07 -0.10
N LYS A 170 11.53 20.32 0.77
CA LYS A 170 12.95 20.09 0.49
C LYS A 170 13.24 18.62 0.15
N VAL A 171 12.69 17.67 0.91
CA VAL A 171 12.86 16.23 0.66
C VAL A 171 12.21 15.84 -0.67
N SER A 172 11.03 16.39 -0.99
CA SER A 172 10.27 16.03 -2.19
C SER A 172 11.00 16.37 -3.48
N LEU A 173 11.77 17.46 -3.53
CA LEU A 173 12.52 17.81 -4.73
C LEU A 173 13.82 17.02 -4.92
N GLY A 174 14.36 16.45 -3.84
CA GLY A 174 15.57 15.62 -3.91
C GLY A 174 15.33 14.13 -4.20
N ARG A 175 14.07 13.68 -4.23
CA ARG A 175 13.70 12.25 -4.26
C ARG A 175 12.60 11.98 -5.30
N ARG A 176 12.73 10.87 -6.04
CA ARG A 176 11.72 10.43 -7.02
C ARG A 176 10.45 9.84 -6.40
N LEU A 177 10.48 9.53 -5.11
CA LEU A 177 9.32 9.08 -4.35
C LEU A 177 9.37 9.71 -2.97
N THR A 178 8.31 10.43 -2.62
CA THR A 178 8.13 11.01 -1.29
C THR A 178 6.72 10.73 -0.79
N VAL A 179 6.61 10.25 0.44
CA VAL A 179 5.33 10.03 1.14
C VAL A 179 5.19 11.09 2.21
N ILE A 180 4.18 11.95 2.09
CA ILE A 180 3.89 13.00 3.07
C ILE A 180 2.69 12.56 3.91
N SER A 181 2.96 12.19 5.17
CA SER A 181 1.93 11.83 6.15
C SER A 181 1.65 12.97 7.13
N GLY A 182 0.42 13.04 7.66
CA GLY A 182 0.04 14.02 8.68
C GLY A 182 -1.45 13.97 8.98
N GLY A 183 -1.86 14.42 10.16
CA GLY A 183 -3.27 14.44 10.59
C GLY A 183 -4.16 15.33 9.72
N PRO A 184 -5.50 15.26 9.85
CA PRO A 184 -6.41 16.21 9.21
C PRO A 184 -6.02 17.67 9.51
N GLY A 185 -6.17 18.57 8.55
CA GLY A 185 -5.90 20.00 8.75
C GLY A 185 -4.43 20.44 8.77
N THR A 186 -3.46 19.52 8.75
CA THR A 186 -2.01 19.82 8.79
C THR A 186 -1.42 20.47 7.53
N GLY A 187 -2.25 20.97 6.62
CA GLY A 187 -1.79 21.71 5.42
C GLY A 187 -1.14 20.87 4.31
N LYS A 188 -1.11 19.53 4.39
CA LYS A 188 -0.50 18.62 3.38
C LYS A 188 -0.78 19.01 1.93
N THR A 189 -2.03 19.26 1.58
CA THR A 189 -2.41 19.59 0.21
C THR A 189 -1.84 20.94 -0.24
N SER A 190 -1.81 21.94 0.65
CA SER A 190 -1.16 23.23 0.36
C SER A 190 0.36 23.06 0.19
N THR A 191 0.99 22.23 1.02
CA THR A 191 2.41 21.87 0.88
C THR A 191 2.69 21.21 -0.48
N VAL A 192 1.83 20.29 -0.93
CA VAL A 192 1.98 19.63 -2.24
C VAL A 192 1.94 20.65 -3.39
N VAL A 193 1.02 21.62 -3.36
CA VAL A 193 0.95 22.65 -4.43
C VAL A 193 2.23 23.49 -4.49
N LYS A 194 2.79 23.85 -3.33
CA LYS A 194 4.07 24.57 -3.24
C LYS A 194 5.24 23.71 -3.77
N ILE A 195 5.24 22.41 -3.48
CA ILE A 195 6.23 21.46 -4.04
C ILE A 195 6.19 21.44 -5.56
N LEU A 196 4.99 21.38 -6.15
CA LEU A 196 4.83 21.40 -7.61
C LEU A 196 5.39 22.67 -8.22
N ALA A 197 5.13 23.83 -7.62
CA ALA A 197 5.67 25.11 -8.08
C ALA A 197 7.20 25.15 -8.01
N LEU A 198 7.79 24.69 -6.90
CA LEU A 198 9.24 24.63 -6.75
C LEU A 198 9.88 23.67 -7.76
N ALA A 199 9.22 22.54 -8.07
CA ALA A 199 9.71 21.60 -9.09
C ALA A 199 9.72 22.23 -10.50
N VAL A 200 8.65 22.94 -10.87
CA VAL A 200 8.58 23.66 -12.15
C VAL A 200 9.63 24.76 -12.20
N GLU A 201 9.80 25.53 -11.12
CA GLU A 201 10.80 26.59 -11.04
C GLU A 201 12.23 26.06 -11.23
N GLN A 202 12.55 24.92 -10.62
CA GLN A 202 13.84 24.24 -10.81
C GLN A 202 14.06 23.82 -12.27
N ALA A 203 13.04 23.22 -12.91
CA ALA A 203 13.13 22.79 -14.30
C ALA A 203 13.31 23.98 -15.26
N MET A 204 12.56 25.07 -15.05
CA MET A 204 12.69 26.30 -15.84
C MET A 204 14.09 26.91 -15.71
N ASN A 205 14.63 27.00 -14.50
CA ASN A 205 15.96 27.56 -14.25
C ASN A 205 17.07 26.71 -14.89
N ALA A 206 16.94 25.39 -14.84
CA ALA A 206 17.89 24.47 -15.47
C ALA A 206 17.79 24.43 -17.01
N GLY A 207 16.77 25.09 -17.60
CA GLY A 207 16.48 24.97 -19.02
C GLY A 207 16.08 23.55 -19.45
N SER A 208 15.61 22.72 -18.51
CA SER A 208 15.20 21.34 -18.77
C SER A 208 13.74 21.26 -19.16
N GLU A 209 13.31 20.08 -19.62
CA GLU A 209 11.88 19.82 -19.89
C GLU A 209 11.04 20.05 -18.64
N ILE A 210 9.91 20.75 -18.80
CA ILE A 210 9.00 21.04 -17.69
C ILE A 210 8.22 19.78 -17.31
N PRO A 211 8.12 19.42 -16.02
CA PRO A 211 7.42 18.21 -15.60
C PRO A 211 5.95 18.24 -16.03
N HIS A 212 5.49 17.17 -16.67
CA HIS A 212 4.07 16.94 -16.88
C HIS A 212 3.42 16.45 -15.58
N ILE A 213 2.65 17.31 -14.92
CA ILE A 213 2.08 17.04 -13.61
C ILE A 213 0.69 16.40 -13.76
N LEU A 214 0.49 15.27 -13.10
CA LEU A 214 -0.81 14.61 -12.96
C LEU A 214 -1.23 14.56 -11.49
N MET A 215 -2.48 14.95 -11.21
CA MET A 215 -3.05 14.91 -9.88
C MET A 215 -4.14 13.85 -9.78
N ALA A 216 -3.89 12.84 -8.94
CA ALA A 216 -4.77 11.70 -8.77
C ALA A 216 -5.25 11.55 -7.33
N ALA A 217 -6.48 11.05 -7.15
CA ALA A 217 -7.01 10.66 -5.85
C ALA A 217 -7.80 9.34 -5.93
N PRO A 218 -7.97 8.57 -4.84
CA PRO A 218 -8.69 7.31 -4.90
C PRO A 218 -10.20 7.48 -5.12
N THR A 219 -10.78 8.63 -4.78
CA THR A 219 -12.22 8.90 -4.91
C THR A 219 -12.49 10.27 -5.52
N GLY A 220 -13.66 10.43 -6.15
CA GLY A 220 -14.05 11.71 -6.77
C GLY A 220 -14.11 12.87 -5.76
N LYS A 221 -14.58 12.61 -4.53
CA LYS A 221 -14.59 13.63 -3.46
C LYS A 221 -13.18 14.05 -3.05
N ALA A 222 -12.22 13.12 -3.00
CA ALA A 222 -10.84 13.46 -2.71
C ALA A 222 -10.17 14.24 -3.87
N ALA A 223 -10.50 13.90 -5.12
CA ALA A 223 -10.04 14.63 -6.30
C ALA A 223 -10.59 16.07 -6.31
N ALA A 224 -11.89 16.27 -6.03
CA ALA A 224 -12.50 17.60 -5.92
C ALA A 224 -11.80 18.47 -4.87
N ARG A 225 -11.49 17.91 -3.68
CA ARG A 225 -10.75 18.61 -2.63
C ARG A 225 -9.32 18.97 -3.04
N LEU A 226 -8.66 18.11 -3.82
CA LEU A 226 -7.32 18.38 -4.34
C LEU A 226 -7.36 19.56 -5.33
N ARG A 227 -8.34 19.57 -6.24
CA ARG A 227 -8.63 20.69 -7.16
C ARG A 227 -8.91 22.00 -6.42
N GLU A 228 -9.81 21.99 -5.45
CA GLU A 228 -10.12 23.18 -4.63
C GLU A 228 -8.89 23.74 -3.93
N ALA A 229 -8.04 22.87 -3.38
CA ALA A 229 -6.82 23.29 -2.70
C ALA A 229 -5.81 23.96 -3.65
N VAL A 230 -5.70 23.47 -4.90
CA VAL A 230 -4.84 24.09 -5.92
C VAL A 230 -5.37 25.46 -6.31
N ILE A 231 -6.66 25.56 -6.64
CA ILE A 231 -7.31 26.83 -7.01
C ILE A 231 -7.16 27.84 -5.86
N LYS A 232 -7.38 27.40 -4.61
CA LYS A 232 -7.22 28.24 -3.43
C LYS A 232 -5.78 28.71 -3.27
N ALA A 233 -4.79 27.84 -3.47
CA ALA A 233 -3.39 28.22 -3.35
C ALA A 233 -2.96 29.23 -4.43
N LYS A 234 -3.46 29.08 -5.67
CA LYS A 234 -3.19 30.03 -6.77
C LYS A 234 -3.85 31.40 -6.59
N THR A 235 -5.03 31.44 -6.01
CA THR A 235 -5.84 32.68 -5.88
C THR A 235 -5.69 33.37 -4.53
N ALA A 236 -5.13 32.70 -3.52
CA ALA A 236 -4.93 33.29 -2.19
C ALA A 236 -3.93 34.44 -2.21
N THR A 237 -4.17 35.42 -1.33
CA THR A 237 -3.25 36.51 -1.02
C THR A 237 -2.75 36.36 0.43
N GLY A 238 -1.48 36.70 0.68
CA GLY A 238 -0.88 36.60 2.03
C GLY A 238 -0.56 35.17 2.47
N THR A 239 -0.85 34.84 3.73
CA THR A 239 -0.45 33.56 4.34
C THR A 239 -1.12 32.36 3.67
N GLY A 240 -0.34 31.54 2.98
CA GLY A 240 -0.82 30.37 2.24
C GLY A 240 -0.97 30.57 0.73
N ALA A 241 -0.67 31.78 0.23
CA ALA A 241 -0.54 32.06 -1.19
C ALA A 241 0.61 31.26 -1.82
N LEU A 242 0.44 30.94 -3.10
CA LEU A 242 1.51 30.42 -3.92
C LEU A 242 2.35 31.58 -4.47
N VAL A 243 3.54 31.79 -3.92
CA VAL A 243 4.42 32.91 -4.27
C VAL A 243 5.39 32.49 -5.38
N CYS A 244 4.91 32.40 -6.62
CA CYS A 244 5.70 32.08 -7.81
C CYS A 244 5.36 33.00 -8.99
N SER A 245 6.12 32.89 -10.08
CA SER A 245 5.79 33.60 -11.33
C SER A 245 4.54 33.01 -12.02
N ASP A 246 3.89 33.80 -12.86
CA ASP A 246 2.74 33.34 -13.66
C ASP A 246 3.12 32.18 -14.59
N ALA A 247 4.33 32.20 -15.12
CA ALA A 247 4.87 31.12 -15.96
C ALA A 247 4.97 29.80 -15.18
N VAL A 248 5.38 29.83 -13.90
CA VAL A 248 5.38 28.64 -13.04
C VAL A 248 3.95 28.20 -12.71
N SER A 249 3.07 29.14 -12.34
CA SER A 249 1.67 28.85 -11.97
C SER A 249 0.87 28.22 -13.11
N ALA A 250 1.16 28.61 -14.36
CA ALA A 250 0.51 28.08 -15.57
C ALA A 250 0.75 26.57 -15.77
N HIS A 251 1.87 26.03 -15.29
CA HIS A 251 2.21 24.60 -15.42
C HIS A 251 1.61 23.73 -14.31
N ILE A 252 1.02 24.33 -13.27
CA ILE A 252 0.38 23.58 -12.19
C ILE A 252 -1.06 23.27 -12.62
N PRO A 253 -1.44 22.00 -12.83
CA PRO A 253 -2.78 21.66 -13.28
C PRO A 253 -3.81 22.01 -12.22
N GLU A 254 -5.00 22.44 -12.64
CA GLU A 254 -6.16 22.62 -11.75
C GLU A 254 -7.06 21.38 -11.74
N GLU A 255 -6.87 20.48 -12.70
CA GLU A 255 -7.63 19.25 -12.77
C GLU A 255 -7.02 18.16 -11.89
N ALA A 256 -7.88 17.49 -11.13
CA ALA A 256 -7.56 16.27 -10.44
C ALA A 256 -8.59 15.20 -10.83
N ALA A 257 -8.12 13.98 -11.06
CA ALA A 257 -8.96 12.86 -11.46
C ALA A 257 -8.84 11.69 -10.48
N THR A 258 -9.72 10.71 -10.63
CA THR A 258 -9.56 9.46 -9.88
C THR A 258 -8.40 8.66 -10.45
N ILE A 259 -7.75 7.83 -9.62
CA ILE A 259 -6.69 6.92 -10.07
C ILE A 259 -7.17 6.07 -11.26
N HIS A 260 -8.39 5.53 -11.20
CA HIS A 260 -8.96 4.75 -12.30
C HIS A 260 -9.09 5.57 -13.58
N ARG A 261 -9.59 6.81 -13.52
CA ARG A 261 -9.74 7.67 -14.71
C ARG A 261 -8.39 7.97 -15.39
N ILE A 262 -7.30 8.07 -14.63
CA ILE A 262 -5.97 8.34 -15.18
C ILE A 262 -5.36 7.08 -15.82
N LEU A 263 -5.66 5.90 -15.27
CA LEU A 263 -5.12 4.63 -15.77
C LEU A 263 -5.90 4.06 -16.97
N GLY A 264 -7.09 4.59 -17.26
CA GLY A 264 -8.02 4.07 -18.29
C GLY A 264 -8.86 2.91 -17.76
#